data_AF-A0A7K3YH53-F1
#
_entry.id   AF-A0A7K3YH53-F1
#
_cell.length_a   1.000
_cell.length_b   1.000
_cell.length_c   1.000
_cell.angle_alpha   90.00
_cell.angle_beta   90.00
_cell.angle_gamma   90.00
#
_symmetry.space_group_name_H-M   'P 1'
#
loop_
_entity.id
_entity.type
_entity.pdbx_description
1 polymer ?
#
loop_
_entity_poly.entity_id
_entity_poly.type
_entity_poly.pdbx_seq_one_letter_code
_entity_poly.pdbx_strand_id
1 'polypeptide(L)'
;MENNFFGEETAIILGLGELRVGKCPMGTIGLGSCIALILHDQRRSLAGLAHIMLPESRGEVDRPGKFADTAIDALLGEMGRAGSTKSSITAIVVGGASMFEFSANSLNIGERNAVAVKGLLQEQGIRIEHEETGGKVGRS
;
A
#
# COMPACT_ATOMS: atom_id res chain seq x y z
N MET A 1 -15.95 38.69 9.07
CA MET A 1 -16.43 37.59 9.93
C MET A 1 -17.33 36.78 9.03
N GLU A 2 -16.94 35.62 8.50
CA GLU A 2 -16.30 34.49 9.16
C GLU A 2 -15.08 33.98 8.38
N ASN A 3 -13.98 33.77 9.11
CA ASN A 3 -12.77 33.11 8.61
C ASN A 3 -12.96 31.60 8.69
N ASN A 4 -13.30 30.93 7.58
CA ASN A 4 -13.13 29.47 7.49
C ASN A 4 -11.66 29.18 7.13
N PHE A 5 -10.79 29.22 8.15
CA PHE A 5 -9.34 29.05 8.02
C PHE A 5 -8.85 27.61 8.24
N PHE A 6 -9.76 26.63 8.36
CA PHE A 6 -9.42 25.21 8.41
C PHE A 6 -10.50 24.42 7.66
N GLY A 7 -10.15 23.90 6.47
CA GLY A 7 -10.96 22.85 5.86
C GLY A 7 -10.68 21.55 6.58
N GLU A 8 -11.69 20.94 7.19
CA GLU A 8 -11.62 19.54 7.63
C GLU A 8 -11.54 18.67 6.37
N GLU A 9 -10.32 18.38 5.90
CA GLU A 9 -10.13 17.49 4.76
C GLU A 9 -10.42 16.06 5.25
N THR A 10 -11.59 15.54 4.87
CA THR A 10 -12.06 14.22 5.29
C THR A 10 -11.15 13.17 4.68
N ALA A 11 -10.54 12.32 5.51
CA ALA A 11 -9.67 11.26 5.02
C ALA A 11 -10.45 10.28 4.15
N ILE A 12 -9.89 9.93 2.99
CA ILE A 12 -10.48 8.91 2.12
C ILE A 12 -10.03 7.54 2.62
N ILE A 13 -10.99 6.70 2.99
CA ILE A 13 -10.73 5.32 3.41
C ILE A 13 -10.86 4.38 2.22
N LEU A 14 -9.79 3.65 1.93
CA LEU A 14 -9.71 2.66 0.86
C LEU A 14 -10.14 1.29 1.37
N GLY A 15 -10.95 0.61 0.57
CA GLY A 15 -11.39 -0.77 0.79
C GLY A 15 -10.43 -1.81 0.20
N LEU A 16 -10.81 -3.07 0.34
CA LEU A 16 -10.05 -4.22 -0.16
C LEU A 16 -9.78 -4.15 -1.66
N GLY A 17 -8.50 -4.19 -2.05
CA GLY A 17 -8.08 -4.17 -3.45
C GLY A 17 -8.26 -2.83 -4.14
N GLU A 18 -8.57 -1.76 -3.39
CA GLU A 18 -8.58 -0.40 -3.91
C GLU A 18 -7.18 0.21 -3.87
N LEU A 19 -6.94 1.15 -4.78
CA LEU A 19 -5.76 2.00 -4.77
C LEU A 19 -6.16 3.44 -5.13
N ARG A 20 -5.36 4.40 -4.69
CA ARG A 20 -5.54 5.81 -5.03
C ARG A 20 -4.23 6.57 -4.93
N VAL A 21 -4.04 7.53 -5.83
CA VAL A 21 -3.00 8.57 -5.74
C VAL A 21 -3.64 9.94 -5.51
N GLY A 22 -3.06 10.74 -4.62
CA GLY A 22 -3.58 12.07 -4.30
C GLY A 22 -2.73 12.85 -3.30
N LYS A 23 -3.15 14.09 -3.04
CA LYS A 23 -2.57 14.98 -2.03
C LYS A 23 -3.41 15.11 -0.75
N CYS A 24 -4.51 14.37 -0.70
CA CYS A 24 -5.44 14.36 0.43
C CYS A 24 -5.05 13.25 1.41
N PRO A 25 -5.48 13.35 2.68
CA PRO A 25 -5.33 12.27 3.65
C PRO A 25 -6.03 10.99 3.16
N MET A 26 -5.32 9.87 3.23
CA MET A 26 -5.82 8.55 2.85
C MET A 26 -5.53 7.55 3.97
N GLY A 27 -6.40 6.57 4.13
CA GLY A 27 -6.24 5.49 5.08
C GLY A 27 -6.88 4.20 4.59
N THR A 28 -6.64 3.12 5.31
CA THR A 28 -7.35 1.85 5.14
C THR A 28 -7.48 1.18 6.49
N ILE A 29 -8.52 0.39 6.67
CA ILE A 29 -8.80 -0.31 7.92
C ILE A 29 -8.78 -1.83 7.72
N GLY A 30 -8.62 -2.57 8.81
CA GLY A 30 -8.73 -4.03 8.82
C GLY A 30 -7.58 -4.76 8.12
N LEU A 31 -6.34 -4.30 8.31
CA LEU A 31 -5.15 -4.98 7.81
C LEU A 31 -4.87 -6.24 8.63
N GLY A 32 -5.51 -7.35 8.24
CA GLY A 32 -5.15 -8.70 8.66
C GLY A 32 -3.93 -9.20 7.90
N SER A 33 -4.11 -10.22 7.05
CA SER A 33 -3.06 -10.71 6.15
C SER A 33 -2.79 -9.78 4.96
N CYS A 34 -3.67 -8.81 4.70
CA CYS A 34 -3.51 -7.82 3.65
C CYS A 34 -2.38 -6.82 3.99
N ILE A 35 -1.89 -6.10 2.99
CA ILE A 35 -0.85 -5.09 3.14
C ILE A 35 -1.39 -3.73 2.66
N ALA A 36 -1.25 -2.71 3.51
CA ALA A 36 -1.28 -1.33 3.06
C ALA A 36 0.12 -0.98 2.54
N LEU A 37 0.20 -0.72 1.24
CA LEU A 37 1.37 -0.11 0.63
C LEU A 37 1.11 1.38 0.46
N ILE A 38 1.97 2.21 1.05
CA ILE A 38 1.98 3.64 0.84
C ILE A 38 3.26 4.01 0.10
N LEU A 39 3.13 4.67 -1.04
CA LEU A 39 4.23 5.31 -1.76
C LEU A 39 4.12 6.82 -1.55
N HIS A 40 5.21 7.47 -1.14
CA HIS A 40 5.17 8.87 -0.77
C HIS A 40 6.28 9.66 -1.46
N ASP A 41 5.90 10.77 -2.10
CA ASP A 41 6.81 11.79 -2.59
C ASP A 41 6.64 13.04 -1.73
N GLN A 42 7.51 13.16 -0.72
CA GLN A 42 7.48 14.25 0.24
C GLN A 42 7.64 15.63 -0.42
N ARG A 43 8.42 15.74 -1.50
CA ARG A 43 8.68 17.03 -2.16
C ARG A 43 7.44 17.57 -2.87
N ARG A 44 6.52 16.70 -3.26
CA ARG A 44 5.29 17.06 -3.99
C ARG A 44 4.03 17.02 -3.13
N SER A 45 4.14 16.57 -1.88
CA SER A 45 3.01 16.25 -1.01
C SER A 45 2.02 15.31 -1.71
N LEU A 46 2.56 14.31 -2.41
CA LEU A 46 1.79 13.34 -3.18
C LEU A 46 2.02 11.95 -2.59
N ALA A 47 0.94 11.22 -2.36
CA ALA A 47 1.00 9.84 -1.92
C ALA A 47 0.15 8.95 -2.81
N GLY A 48 0.53 7.68 -2.88
CA GLY A 48 -0.27 6.57 -3.37
C GLY A 48 -0.53 5.59 -2.23
N LEU A 49 -1.76 5.09 -2.09
CA LEU A 49 -2.10 4.04 -1.15
C LEU A 49 -2.78 2.90 -1.90
N ALA A 50 -2.39 1.65 -1.62
CA ALA A 50 -3.08 0.45 -2.08
C ALA A 50 -3.35 -0.52 -0.93
N HIS A 51 -4.53 -1.14 -0.93
CA HIS A 51 -4.87 -2.24 -0.02
C HIS A 51 -4.69 -3.58 -0.75
N ILE A 52 -3.48 -4.12 -0.68
CA ILE A 52 -3.06 -5.34 -1.37
C ILE A 52 -3.58 -6.56 -0.61
N MET A 53 -4.28 -7.44 -1.32
CA MET A 53 -4.86 -8.65 -0.75
C MET A 53 -4.00 -9.89 -1.00
N LEU A 54 -3.32 -9.94 -2.15
CA LEU A 54 -2.65 -11.13 -2.68
C LEU A 54 -1.27 -10.79 -3.26
N PRO A 55 -0.35 -11.77 -3.32
CA PRO A 55 1.04 -11.48 -3.68
C PRO A 55 1.28 -11.34 -5.20
N GLU A 56 0.44 -11.94 -6.05
CA GLU A 56 0.65 -11.98 -7.50
C GLU A 56 -0.69 -12.02 -8.25
N SER A 57 -0.79 -11.31 -9.38
CA SER A 57 -1.99 -11.23 -10.22
C SER A 57 -2.25 -12.45 -11.09
N ARG A 58 -1.17 -13.15 -11.49
CA ARG A 58 -1.19 -14.22 -12.51
C ARG A 58 -1.88 -13.79 -13.82
N GLY A 59 -1.77 -12.50 -14.18
CA GLY A 59 -2.35 -11.92 -15.39
C GLY A 59 -3.74 -11.29 -15.21
N GLU A 60 -4.32 -11.29 -14.01
CA GLU A 60 -5.55 -10.54 -13.71
C GLU A 60 -5.25 -9.04 -13.56
N VAL A 61 -5.80 -8.20 -14.44
CA VAL A 61 -5.49 -6.75 -14.47
C VAL A 61 -6.69 -5.85 -14.12
N ASP A 62 -7.87 -6.42 -13.96
CA ASP A 62 -9.12 -5.64 -13.79
C ASP A 62 -9.16 -4.87 -12.46
N ARG A 63 -8.43 -5.34 -11.45
CA ARG A 63 -8.36 -4.74 -10.11
C ARG A 63 -6.92 -4.62 -9.64
N PRO A 64 -6.17 -3.62 -10.14
CA PRO A 64 -4.73 -3.53 -9.91
C PRO A 64 -4.35 -3.42 -8.43
N GLY A 65 -5.19 -2.82 -7.58
CA GLY A 65 -4.92 -2.71 -6.13
C GLY A 65 -4.99 -4.02 -5.37
N LYS A 66 -5.56 -5.09 -5.97
CA LYS A 66 -5.74 -6.40 -5.33
C LYS A 66 -4.41 -7.16 -5.17
N PHE A 67 -3.46 -6.97 -6.07
CA PHE A 67 -2.22 -7.76 -6.14
C PHE A 67 -0.97 -6.89 -6.01
N ALA A 68 0.09 -7.42 -5.41
CA ALA A 68 1.30 -6.65 -5.14
C ALA A 68 1.99 -6.14 -6.41
N ASP A 69 2.12 -6.99 -7.43
CA ASP A 69 2.70 -6.68 -8.74
C ASP A 69 1.93 -5.54 -9.43
N THR A 70 0.62 -5.70 -9.61
CA THR A 70 -0.19 -4.71 -10.31
C THR A 70 -0.38 -3.42 -9.51
N ALA A 71 -0.40 -3.49 -8.17
CA ALA A 71 -0.58 -2.30 -7.34
C ALA A 71 0.64 -1.39 -7.38
N ILE A 72 1.85 -1.96 -7.28
CA ILE A 72 3.10 -1.18 -7.33
C ILE A 72 3.24 -0.48 -8.68
N ASP A 73 3.02 -1.20 -9.78
CA ASP A 73 3.12 -0.63 -11.12
C ASP A 73 2.05 0.46 -11.36
N ALA A 74 0.82 0.23 -10.92
CA ALA A 74 -0.26 1.20 -11.04
C ALA A 74 0.02 2.47 -10.24
N LEU A 75 0.44 2.35 -8.97
CA LEU A 75 0.76 3.50 -8.12
C LEU A 75 1.94 4.29 -8.68
N LEU A 76 3.05 3.64 -9.06
CA LEU A 76 4.21 4.31 -9.65
C LEU A 76 3.85 5.01 -10.96
N GLY A 77 3.03 4.38 -11.79
CA GLY A 77 2.53 4.98 -13.03
C GLY A 77 1.67 6.22 -12.79
N GLU A 78 0.72 6.16 -11.84
CA GLU A 78 -0.12 7.30 -11.47
C GLU A 78 0.68 8.44 -10.83
N MET A 79 1.57 8.14 -9.90
CA MET A 79 2.46 9.13 -9.29
C MET A 79 3.39 9.77 -10.33
N GLY A 80 3.92 8.98 -11.27
CA GLY A 80 4.73 9.47 -12.39
C GLY A 80 3.95 10.44 -13.29
N ARG A 81 2.69 10.11 -13.63
CA ARG A 81 1.79 11.01 -14.38
C ARG A 81 1.49 12.30 -13.61
N ALA A 82 1.47 12.25 -12.28
CA ALA A 82 1.34 13.41 -11.41
C ALA A 82 2.68 14.16 -11.16
N GLY A 83 3.76 13.73 -11.82
CA GLY A 83 5.07 14.41 -11.86
C GLY A 83 6.13 13.88 -10.89
N SER A 84 5.84 12.85 -10.10
CA SER A 84 6.84 12.21 -9.24
C SER A 84 7.90 11.47 -10.05
N THR A 85 9.08 11.35 -9.45
CA THR A 85 10.19 10.56 -10.00
C THR A 85 10.45 9.38 -9.09
N LYS A 86 10.84 8.21 -9.62
CA LYS A 86 11.11 7.03 -8.77
C LYS A 86 12.10 7.33 -7.63
N SER A 87 13.12 8.16 -7.88
CA SER A 87 14.11 8.57 -6.88
C SER A 87 13.59 9.48 -5.77
N SER A 88 12.41 10.10 -5.93
CA SER A 88 11.76 10.91 -4.89
C SER A 88 10.74 10.13 -4.08
N ILE A 89 10.46 8.88 -4.44
CA ILE A 89 9.43 8.05 -3.81
C ILE A 89 10.07 7.15 -2.75
N THR A 90 9.52 7.18 -1.53
CA THR A 90 9.75 6.19 -0.48
C THR A 90 8.51 5.33 -0.27
N ALA A 91 8.69 4.15 0.33
CA ALA A 91 7.61 3.23 0.66
C ALA A 91 7.42 3.08 2.17
N ILE A 92 6.16 2.92 2.57
CA ILE A 92 5.75 2.48 3.89
C ILE A 92 4.89 1.22 3.71
N VAL A 93 5.18 0.18 4.49
CA VAL A 93 4.53 -1.14 4.34
C VAL A 93 3.96 -1.59 5.69
N VAL A 94 2.64 -1.74 5.78
CA VAL A 94 1.93 -2.05 7.03
C VAL A 94 0.97 -3.23 6.80
N GLY A 95 0.90 -4.19 7.71
CA GLY A 95 -0.06 -5.30 7.65
C GLY A 95 0.57 -6.69 7.65
N GLY A 96 0.03 -7.63 6.87
CA GLY A 96 0.63 -8.96 6.69
C GLY A 96 0.61 -9.83 7.95
N ALA A 97 -0.34 -9.62 8.86
CA ALA A 97 -0.49 -10.44 10.06
C ALA A 97 -0.93 -11.87 9.72
N SER A 98 -0.38 -12.83 10.47
CA SER A 98 -0.73 -14.24 10.45
C SER A 98 -1.78 -14.52 11.53
N MET A 99 -3.05 -14.18 11.25
CA MET A 99 -4.15 -14.31 12.23
C MET A 99 -4.53 -15.76 12.56
N PHE A 100 -4.19 -16.72 11.71
CA PHE A 100 -4.53 -18.12 11.88
C PHE A 100 -3.28 -18.99 11.83
N GLU A 101 -3.07 -19.83 12.85
CA GLU A 101 -2.06 -20.88 12.85
C GLU A 101 -2.58 -22.10 12.07
N PHE A 102 -2.56 -22.02 10.73
CA PHE A 102 -2.69 -23.22 9.91
C PHE A 102 -1.32 -23.91 9.81
N SER A 103 -1.34 -25.24 9.63
CA SER A 103 -0.22 -26.16 9.84
C SER A 103 1.12 -25.73 9.20
N ALA A 104 2.22 -26.25 9.75
CA ALA A 104 3.62 -25.92 9.45
C ALA A 104 4.06 -25.95 7.96
N ASN A 105 3.20 -26.34 7.02
CA ASN A 105 3.48 -26.43 5.58
C ASN A 105 2.73 -25.41 4.70
N SER A 106 1.88 -24.54 5.26
CA SER A 106 1.28 -23.44 4.50
C SER A 106 1.94 -22.12 4.90
N LEU A 107 2.81 -21.57 4.04
CA LEU A 107 3.27 -20.18 4.16
C LEU A 107 2.05 -19.28 4.35
N ASN A 108 2.03 -18.52 5.45
CA ASN A 108 0.88 -17.68 5.77
C ASN A 108 0.72 -16.62 4.69
N ILE A 109 -0.51 -16.38 4.24
CA ILE A 109 -0.80 -15.41 3.18
C ILE A 109 -0.27 -14.00 3.51
N GLY A 110 -0.25 -13.61 4.80
CA GLY A 110 0.33 -12.35 5.23
C GLY A 110 1.84 -12.25 4.99
N GLU A 111 2.58 -13.32 5.28
CA GLU A 111 4.02 -13.41 5.00
C GLU A 111 4.29 -13.37 3.50
N ARG A 112 3.51 -14.12 2.70
CA ARG A 112 3.64 -14.11 1.23
C ARG A 112 3.39 -12.72 0.64
N ASN A 113 2.39 -12.00 1.14
CA ASN A 113 2.09 -10.64 0.73
C ASN A 113 3.25 -9.70 1.07
N ALA A 114 3.77 -9.77 2.30
CA ALA A 114 4.89 -8.93 2.73
C ALA A 114 6.16 -9.21 1.90
N VAL A 115 6.49 -10.48 1.68
CA VAL A 115 7.64 -10.89 0.85
C VAL A 115 7.50 -10.37 -0.58
N ALA A 116 6.32 -10.53 -1.19
CA ALA A 116 6.07 -10.08 -2.56
C ALA A 116 6.22 -8.56 -2.69
N VAL A 117 5.56 -7.78 -1.81
CA VAL A 117 5.63 -6.32 -1.82
C VAL A 117 7.07 -5.85 -1.65
N LYS A 118 7.81 -6.41 -0.69
CA LYS A 118 9.20 -6.01 -0.43
C LYS A 118 10.14 -6.35 -1.58
N GLY A 119 10.00 -7.54 -2.17
CA GLY A 119 10.78 -7.96 -3.33
C GLY A 119 10.55 -7.04 -4.53
N LEU A 120 9.28 -6.74 -4.85
CA LEU A 120 8.93 -5.86 -5.94
C LEU A 120 9.39 -4.41 -5.72
N LEU A 121 9.30 -3.89 -4.49
CA LEU A 121 9.86 -2.57 -4.17
C LEU A 121 11.38 -2.52 -4.38
N GLN A 122 12.09 -3.59 -4.00
CA GLN A 122 13.52 -3.73 -4.23
C GLN A 122 13.86 -3.76 -5.72
N GLU A 123 13.12 -4.53 -6.52
CA GLU A 123 13.27 -4.58 -7.99
C GLU A 123 13.02 -3.21 -8.65
N GLN A 124 12.07 -2.44 -8.12
CA GLN A 124 11.77 -1.08 -8.58
C GLN A 124 12.75 -0.03 -8.05
N GLY A 125 13.69 -0.40 -7.17
CA GLY A 125 14.65 0.50 -6.54
C GLY A 125 14.04 1.48 -5.54
N ILE A 126 12.87 1.15 -4.96
CA ILE A 126 12.16 2.00 -4.00
C ILE A 126 12.58 1.63 -2.58
N ARG A 127 13.07 2.61 -1.83
CA ARG A 127 13.48 2.43 -0.42
C ARG A 127 12.25 2.34 0.49
N ILE A 128 12.22 1.33 1.35
CA ILE A 128 11.26 1.26 2.46
C ILE A 128 11.75 2.17 3.60
N GLU A 129 10.97 3.19 3.91
CA GLU A 129 11.23 4.13 5.01
C GLU A 129 10.69 3.62 6.34
N HIS A 130 9.54 2.92 6.32
CA HIS A 130 8.94 2.33 7.49
C HIS A 130 8.26 1.00 7.16
N GLU A 131 8.36 0.04 8.07
CA GLU A 131 7.77 -1.28 7.92
C GLU A 131 7.15 -1.72 9.25
N GLU A 132 5.87 -2.08 9.23
CA GLU A 132 5.16 -2.72 10.33
C GLU A 132 4.38 -3.94 9.80
N THR A 133 5.13 -4.99 9.48
CA THR A 133 4.59 -6.23 8.90
C THR A 133 4.57 -7.39 9.88
N GLY A 134 3.74 -8.40 9.61
CA GLY A 134 3.70 -9.64 10.40
C GLY A 134 2.89 -9.54 11.69
N GLY A 135 3.25 -10.36 12.68
CA GLY A 135 2.51 -10.53 13.93
C GLY A 135 1.27 -11.43 13.79
N LYS A 136 0.49 -11.56 14.87
CA LYS A 136 -0.72 -12.42 14.92
C LYS A 136 -2.03 -11.63 14.97
N VAL A 137 -1.95 -10.31 15.08
CA VAL A 137 -3.10 -9.42 15.26
C VAL A 137 -3.11 -8.40 14.12
N GLY A 138 -4.29 -8.11 13.59
CA GLY A 138 -4.46 -7.10 12.55
C GLY A 138 -4.33 -5.68 13.07
N ARG A 139 -4.14 -4.74 12.14
CA ARG A 139 -3.92 -3.31 12.43
C ARG A 139 -4.68 -2.40 11.46
N SER A 140 -4.67 -1.10 11.69
CA SER A 140 -5.28 -0.06 10.84
C SER A 140 -4.51 1.23 10.98
#